data_AF-A0A5M3Q0A0-F1
#
_entry.id   AF-A0A5M3Q0A0-F1
#
_cell.length_a   1.000
_cell.length_b   1.000
_cell.length_c   1.000
_cell.angle_alpha   90.00
_cell.angle_beta   90.00
_cell.angle_gamma   90.00
#
_symmetry.space_group_name_H-M   'P 1'
#
loop_
_entity.id
_entity.type
_entity.pdbx_description
1 polymer ?
#
loop_
_entity_poly.entity_id
_entity_poly.type
_entity_poly.pdbx_seq_one_letter_code
_entity_poly.pdbx_strand_id
1 'polypeptide(L)'
;MGRSTPVRALYCSKCKAKWSYMYARSNYSPTFWRWFNVEVIEVRGQGVLCRCNTCGHEYVSRGRAAYARIAAMKAKQQDSRSTP
;
A
#
# COMPACT_ATOMS: atom_id res chain seq x y z
N MET A 1 18.19 -0.63 2.39
CA MET A 1 16.94 0.03 1.96
C MET A 1 15.85 -1.02 1.81
N GLY A 2 14.98 -1.17 2.84
CA GLY A 2 13.91 -2.15 2.83
C GLY A 2 12.88 -1.81 1.77
N ARG A 3 12.82 -2.60 0.69
CA ARG A 3 11.78 -2.46 -0.35
C ARG A 3 10.45 -2.82 0.30
N SER A 4 9.65 -1.82 0.65
CA SER A 4 8.23 -2.00 0.99
C SER A 4 7.59 -2.70 -0.21
N THR A 5 7.42 -4.03 -0.13
CA THR A 5 6.86 -4.81 -1.24
C THR A 5 5.50 -4.19 -1.57
N PRO A 6 5.32 -3.64 -2.78
CA PRO A 6 4.06 -2.99 -3.13
C PRO A 6 2.96 -4.02 -2.97
N VAL A 7 1.94 -3.69 -2.17
CA VAL A 7 0.77 -4.54 -2.05
C VAL A 7 0.03 -4.38 -3.37
N ARG A 8 0.28 -5.27 -4.34
CA ARG A 8 -0.29 -5.23 -5.70
C ARG A 8 -1.83 -5.13 -5.74
N ALA A 9 -2.50 -5.44 -4.63
CA ALA A 9 -3.95 -5.34 -4.48
C ALA A 9 -4.44 -4.00 -3.88
N LEU A 10 -3.56 -3.10 -3.44
CA LEU A 10 -3.91 -1.77 -2.96
C LEU A 10 -3.36 -0.71 -3.92
N TYR A 11 -4.21 0.24 -4.30
CA TYR A 11 -3.79 1.34 -5.15
C TYR A 11 -4.42 2.67 -4.74
N CYS A 12 -3.67 3.74 -4.95
CA CYS A 12 -4.18 5.09 -4.84
C CYS A 12 -4.92 5.50 -6.12
N SER A 13 -6.22 5.79 -6.01
CA SER A 13 -7.06 6.24 -7.13
C SER A 13 -6.53 7.52 -7.79
N LYS A 14 -6.05 8.49 -7.00
CA LYS A 14 -5.48 9.76 -7.50
C LYS A 14 -4.22 9.53 -8.33
N CYS A 15 -3.29 8.74 -7.83
CA CYS A 15 -2.08 8.39 -8.58
C CYS A 15 -2.41 7.54 -9.81
N LYS A 16 -3.39 6.63 -9.72
CA LYS A 16 -3.83 5.84 -10.86
C LYS A 16 -4.35 6.75 -11.97
N ALA A 17 -5.22 7.69 -11.65
CA ALA A 17 -5.75 8.65 -12.63
C ALA A 17 -4.65 9.51 -13.28
N LYS A 18 -3.65 9.95 -12.49
CA LYS A 18 -2.55 10.80 -12.99
C LYS A 18 -1.57 10.04 -13.87
N TRP A 19 -1.21 8.81 -13.49
CA TRP A 19 -0.10 8.07 -14.10
C TRP A 19 -0.56 6.94 -15.04
N SER A 20 -1.84 6.56 -15.05
CA SER A 20 -2.36 5.49 -15.93
C SER A 20 -2.10 5.78 -17.41
N TYR A 21 -2.32 7.02 -17.82
CA TYR A 21 -2.08 7.44 -19.20
C TYR A 21 -0.60 7.34 -19.58
N MET A 22 0.29 7.84 -18.72
CA MET A 22 1.74 7.75 -18.95
C MET A 22 2.22 6.29 -18.96
N TYR A 23 1.66 5.45 -18.09
CA TYR A 23 1.94 4.02 -18.05
C TYR A 23 1.59 3.31 -19.35
N ALA A 24 0.39 3.56 -19.90
CA ALA A 24 -0.02 3.00 -21.18
C ALA A 24 0.88 3.45 -22.33
N ARG A 25 1.26 4.74 -22.38
CA ARG A 25 2.20 5.26 -23.40
C ARG A 25 3.63 4.74 -23.26
N SER A 26 4.03 4.35 -22.07
CA SER A 26 5.39 3.88 -21.78
C SER A 26 5.62 2.38 -22.05
N ASN A 27 4.72 1.74 -22.81
CA ASN A 27 4.71 0.29 -22.99
C ASN A 27 4.73 -0.46 -21.64
N TYR A 28 3.88 -0.03 -20.71
CA TYR A 28 3.72 -0.66 -19.40
C TYR A 28 4.99 -0.65 -18.52
N SER A 29 5.80 0.41 -18.61
CA SER A 29 7.02 0.53 -17.79
C SER A 29 6.70 0.57 -16.28
N PRO A 30 7.36 -0.27 -15.46
CA PRO A 30 7.13 -0.34 -14.02
C PRO A 30 7.54 0.95 -13.28
N THR A 31 8.31 1.84 -13.90
CA THR A 31 8.64 3.17 -13.37
C THR A 31 7.40 4.01 -13.07
N PHE A 32 6.29 3.75 -13.77
CA PHE A 32 5.02 4.46 -13.58
C PHE A 32 4.06 3.74 -12.63
N TRP A 33 4.43 2.63 -11.99
CA TRP A 33 3.63 1.92 -10.97
C TRP A 33 3.49 2.65 -9.63
N ARG A 34 3.46 3.99 -9.66
CA ARG A 34 3.43 4.86 -8.50
C ARG A 34 2.15 4.74 -7.68
N TRP A 35 1.06 4.27 -8.26
CA TRP A 35 -0.21 4.06 -7.55
C TRP A 35 -0.21 2.83 -6.63
N PHE A 36 0.68 1.85 -6.84
CA PHE A 36 0.83 0.70 -5.94
C PHE A 36 1.73 0.99 -4.73
N ASN A 37 2.35 2.17 -4.69
CA ASN A 37 3.15 2.61 -3.56
C ASN A 37 2.24 3.13 -2.43
N VAL A 38 1.52 2.19 -1.81
CA VAL A 38 0.58 2.42 -0.71
C VAL A 38 1.09 1.70 0.52
N GLU A 39 1.15 2.43 1.62
CA GLU A 39 1.42 1.93 2.94
C GLU A 39 0.12 1.71 3.72
N VAL A 40 0.12 0.68 4.55
CA VAL A 40 -0.98 0.38 5.46
C VAL A 40 -0.56 0.84 6.83
N ILE A 41 -1.37 1.69 7.46
CA ILE A 41 -1.03 2.33 8.74
C ILE A 41 -1.64 1.53 9.89
N GLU A 42 -2.98 1.48 9.96
CA GLU A 42 -3.68 0.88 11.11
C GLU A 42 -5.12 0.46 10.77
N VAL A 43 -5.73 -0.31 11.67
CA VAL A 43 -7.17 -0.61 11.59
C VAL A 43 -7.92 0.59 12.13
N ARG A 44 -8.80 1.17 11.32
CA ARG A 44 -9.64 2.30 11.71
C ARG A 44 -11.11 1.92 11.56
N GLY A 45 -11.75 1.61 12.69
CA GLY A 45 -13.13 1.12 12.74
C GLY A 45 -13.31 -0.17 11.94
N GLN A 46 -14.26 -0.18 11.00
CA GLN A 46 -14.54 -1.31 10.11
C GLN A 46 -13.65 -1.35 8.85
N GLY A 47 -12.48 -0.72 8.88
CA GLY A 47 -11.59 -0.67 7.73
C GLY A 47 -10.14 -0.50 8.12
N VAL A 48 -9.29 -0.39 7.12
CA VAL A 48 -7.84 -0.23 7.27
C VAL A 48 -7.44 1.10 6.67
N LEU A 49 -6.81 1.96 7.46
CA LEU A 49 -6.25 3.22 7.00
C LEU A 49 -5.01 2.94 6.13
N CYS A 50 -5.06 3.41 4.89
CA CYS A 50 -3.99 3.30 3.92
C CYS A 50 -3.55 4.70 3.49
N ARG A 51 -2.26 4.87 3.22
CA ARG A 51 -1.68 6.12 2.74
C ARG A 51 -0.82 5.89 1.52
N CYS A 52 -1.02 6.70 0.48
CA CYS A 52 -0.15 6.66 -0.68
C CYS A 52 1.17 7.38 -0.39
N ASN A 53 2.29 6.69 -0.58
CA ASN A 53 3.63 7.27 -0.40
C ASN A 53 4.06 8.16 -1.58
N THR A 54 3.34 8.12 -2.70
CA THR A 54 3.62 9.00 -3.85
C THR A 54 2.98 10.38 -3.70
N CYS A 55 1.72 10.45 -3.25
CA CYS A 55 0.97 11.71 -3.20
C CYS A 55 0.46 12.10 -1.80
N GLY A 56 0.68 11.25 -0.80
CA GLY A 56 0.20 11.48 0.57
C GLY A 56 -1.28 11.24 0.78
N HIS A 57 -2.05 10.83 -0.23
CA HIS A 57 -3.49 10.64 -0.08
C HIS A 57 -3.81 9.46 0.85
N GLU A 58 -4.59 9.75 1.88
CA GLU A 58 -5.08 8.79 2.86
C GLU A 58 -6.51 8.36 2.52
N TYR A 59 -6.79 7.06 2.68
CA TYR A 59 -8.11 6.48 2.45
C TYR A 59 -8.30 5.22 3.29
N VAL A 60 -9.56 4.88 3.57
CA VAL A 60 -9.89 3.64 4.30
C VAL A 60 -10.23 2.55 3.30
N SER A 61 -9.48 1.44 3.34
CA SER A 61 -9.72 0.25 2.54
C SER A 61 -10.38 -0.84 3.38
N ARG A 62 -11.44 -1.46 2.85
CA ARG A 62 -12.07 -2.66 3.42
C ARG A 62 -11.66 -3.95 2.70
N GLY A 63 -10.69 -3.87 1.78
CA GLY A 63 -10.28 -5.01 0.97
C GLY A 63 -9.49 -6.06 1.78
N ARG A 64 -9.65 -7.35 1.44
CA ARG A 64 -8.93 -8.47 2.08
C ARG A 64 -7.41 -8.26 2.12
N ALA A 65 -6.84 -7.63 1.10
CA ALA A 65 -5.40 -7.33 1.03
C ALA A 65 -4.94 -6.35 2.13
N ALA A 66 -5.76 -5.37 2.49
CA ALA A 66 -5.42 -4.40 3.55
C ALA A 66 -5.38 -5.10 4.92
N TYR A 67 -6.38 -5.93 5.20
CA TYR A 67 -6.43 -6.73 6.42
C TYR A 67 -5.30 -7.76 6.51
N ALA A 68 -4.99 -8.45 5.42
CA ALA A 68 -3.88 -9.40 5.36
C ALA A 68 -2.54 -8.71 5.66
N ARG A 69 -2.34 -7.49 5.16
CA ARG A 69 -1.11 -6.72 5.42
C ARG A 69 -0.99 -6.29 6.87
N ILE A 70 -2.08 -5.83 7.48
CA ILE A 70 -2.11 -5.53 8.93
C ILE A 70 -1.83 -6.77 9.76
N ALA A 71 -2.45 -7.91 9.44
CA ALA A 71 -2.21 -9.16 10.17
C ALA A 71 -0.73 -9.55 10.12
N ALA A 72 -0.09 -9.45 8.95
CA ALA A 72 1.33 -9.71 8.79
C ALA A 72 2.22 -8.69 9.55
N MET A 73 1.82 -7.42 9.61
CA MET A 73 2.53 -6.39 10.39
C MET A 73 2.45 -6.66 11.89
N LYS A 74 1.27 -7.03 12.40
CA LYS A 74 1.06 -7.39 13.80
C LYS A 74 1.87 -8.64 14.20
N ALA A 75 1.88 -9.66 13.35
CA ALA A 75 2.68 -10.86 13.58
C ALA A 75 4.18 -10.55 13.71
N LYS A 76 4.72 -9.66 12.87
CA LYS A 76 6.13 -9.24 12.96
C LYS A 76 6.45 -8.44 14.23
N GLN A 77 5.55 -7.54 14.66
CA GLN A 77 5.75 -6.79 15.90
C GLN A 77 5.77 -7.70 17.14
N GLN A 78 5.01 -8.79 17.12
CA GLN A 78 5.00 -9.76 18.22
C GLN A 78 6.29 -10.58 18.30
N ASP A 79 6.83 -10.97 17.15
CA ASP A 79 8.11 -11.70 17.05
C ASP A 79 9.31 -10.84 17.52
N SER A 80 9.33 -9.56 17.14
CA SER A 80 10.40 -8.62 17.54
C SER A 80 10.39 -8.24 19.02
N ARG A 81 9.31 -8.56 19.75
CA ARG A 81 9.17 -8.28 21.19
C ARG A 81 9.58 -9.48 22.06
N SER A 82 10.02 -10.58 21.43
CA SER A 82 10.32 -11.85 22.10
C SER A 82 11.83 -12.13 22.23
N THR A 83 12.70 -11.15 22.02
CA THR A 83 14.14 -11.28 22.30
C THR A 83 14.43 -10.75 23.71
N PRO A 84 14.81 -11.60 24.68
CA PRO A 84 15.30 -11.16 25.99
C PRO A 84 16.67 -10.48 25.90
#